data_AF-A0A151UBW4-F1
#
_entry.id   AF-A0A151UBW4-F1
#
_cell.length_a   1.000
_cell.length_b   1.000
_cell.length_c   1.000
_cell.angle_alpha   90.00
_cell.angle_beta   90.00
_cell.angle_gamma   90.00
#
_symmetry.space_group_name_H-M   'P 1'
#
loop_
_entity.id
_entity.type
_entity.pdbx_description
1 polymer ?
#
loop_
_entity_poly.entity_id
_entity_poly.type
_entity_poly.pdbx_seq_one_letter_code
_entity_poly.pdbx_strand_id
1 'polypeptide(L)'
;MIPIWLFTLPFGICFSQTSTFSIKQCAIMNRKLGNRFEVPAGSIVTFAGIGMIFCVTIYDKLLVPMLRKLMGNERGISILQRIGIGMCFSVITMIVAALVERRRLEAFEMNGPLKGSLSMSALWLAPQILLIGFGDGLALVGLQEYFYDQVPDSMRSLGIALYFSVIGAASFVSSLLITIVDHVTSKIWESWFGKDLNSSRLDQFYWLLATMTTLNLFAFVFYARKYSYKNVQKVSMVNHYKGKSDDGRVETVI
;
A
#
# COMPACT_ATOMS: atom_id res chain seq x y z
N MET A 1 -5.54 11.18 -13.32
CA MET A 1 -4.22 10.71 -12.84
C MET A 1 -3.70 11.50 -11.64
N ILE A 2 -3.43 12.81 -11.75
CA ILE A 2 -2.85 13.62 -10.64
C ILE A 2 -3.66 13.52 -9.33
N PRO A 3 -5.00 13.59 -9.33
CA PRO A 3 -5.76 13.44 -8.08
C PRO A 3 -5.58 12.06 -7.44
N ILE A 4 -5.57 10.98 -8.23
CA ILE A 4 -5.31 9.62 -7.74
C ILE A 4 -3.91 9.52 -7.16
N TRP A 5 -2.92 10.10 -7.84
CA TRP A 5 -1.54 10.20 -7.35
C TRP A 5 -1.49 10.84 -5.94
N LEU A 6 -2.16 11.98 -5.75
CA LEU A 6 -2.22 12.68 -4.47
C LEU A 6 -2.93 11.85 -3.38
N PHE A 7 -4.10 11.29 -3.69
CA PHE A 7 -4.85 10.48 -2.73
C PHE A 7 -4.10 9.21 -2.31
N THR A 8 -3.16 8.72 -3.12
CA THR A 8 -2.37 7.52 -2.76
C THR A 8 -1.14 7.83 -1.89
N LEU A 9 -0.78 9.10 -1.68
CA LEU A 9 0.36 9.45 -0.84
C LEU A 9 0.22 8.97 0.62
N PRO A 10 -0.93 9.14 1.32
CA PRO A 10 -1.06 8.65 2.69
C PRO A 10 -0.92 7.13 2.83
N PHE A 11 -1.32 6.37 1.80
CA PHE A 11 -1.07 4.94 1.73
C PHE A 11 0.45 4.66 1.66
N GLY A 12 1.17 5.38 0.79
CA GLY A 12 2.63 5.29 0.70
C GLY A 12 3.35 5.68 2.00
N ILE A 13 2.82 6.64 2.76
CA ILE A 13 3.36 7.01 4.07
C ILE A 13 3.26 5.83 5.03
N CYS A 14 2.13 5.12 5.06
CA CYS A 14 1.96 3.92 5.89
C CYS A 14 2.92 2.81 5.47
N PHE A 15 3.11 2.62 4.16
CA PHE A 15 4.10 1.69 3.62
C PHE A 15 5.52 2.01 4.12
N SER A 16 5.93 3.28 4.12
CA SER A 16 7.25 3.70 4.61
C SER A 16 7.49 3.33 6.08
N GLN A 17 6.45 3.26 6.93
CA GLN A 17 6.59 2.88 8.34
C GLN A 17 7.00 1.41 8.51
N THR A 18 6.50 0.54 7.63
CA THR A 18 6.80 -0.90 7.63
C THR A 18 8.29 -1.16 7.38
N SER A 19 8.88 -0.40 6.46
CA SER A 19 10.30 -0.52 6.10
C SER A 19 11.24 0.22 7.06
N THR A 20 10.71 0.96 8.04
CA THR A 20 11.50 1.81 8.96
C THR A 20 11.18 1.49 10.41
N PHE A 21 10.14 2.11 10.98
CA PHE A 21 9.81 1.95 12.39
C PHE A 21 9.49 0.50 12.77
N SER A 22 8.83 -0.28 11.92
CA SER A 22 8.56 -1.69 12.26
C SER A 22 9.84 -2.51 12.39
N ILE A 23 10.89 -2.20 11.60
CA ILE A 23 12.21 -2.82 11.78
C ILE A 23 12.85 -2.36 13.09
N LYS A 24 12.76 -1.06 13.42
CA LYS A 24 13.28 -0.53 14.70
C LYS A 24 12.56 -1.12 15.91
N GLN A 25 11.23 -1.30 15.85
CA GLN A 25 10.46 -1.99 16.88
C GLN A 25 10.93 -3.44 17.00
N CYS A 26 11.04 -4.17 15.89
CA CYS A 26 11.50 -5.55 15.88
C CYS A 26 12.88 -5.71 16.53
N ALA A 27 13.81 -4.78 16.27
CA ALA A 27 15.17 -4.81 16.80
C ALA A 27 15.26 -4.78 18.33
N ILE A 28 14.28 -4.17 19.01
CA ILE A 28 14.25 -4.08 20.48
C ILE A 28 13.33 -5.12 21.13
N MET A 29 12.63 -5.93 20.34
CA MET A 29 11.73 -6.98 20.80
C MET A 29 12.43 -8.34 20.88
N ASN A 30 11.78 -9.31 21.53
CA ASN A 30 12.32 -10.67 21.57
C ASN A 30 12.16 -11.38 20.22
N ARG A 31 13.31 -11.57 19.54
CA ARG A 31 13.42 -12.21 18.22
C ARG A 31 13.86 -13.68 18.30
N LYS A 32 13.93 -14.28 19.49
CA LYS A 32 14.33 -15.68 19.65
C LYS A 32 13.24 -16.62 19.16
N LEU A 33 13.61 -17.53 18.26
CA LEU A 33 12.79 -18.65 17.83
C LEU A 33 13.33 -19.92 18.51
N GLY A 34 12.67 -20.34 19.59
CA GLY A 34 13.19 -21.37 20.49
C GLY A 34 14.47 -20.90 21.21
N ASN A 35 15.37 -21.83 21.51
CA ASN A 35 16.54 -21.56 22.37
C ASN A 35 17.83 -21.21 21.61
N ARG A 36 17.89 -21.42 20.28
CA ARG A 36 19.16 -21.41 19.54
C ARG A 36 19.24 -20.40 18.40
N PHE A 37 18.12 -19.82 17.98
CA PHE A 37 18.09 -18.95 16.81
C PHE A 37 17.46 -17.61 17.15
N GLU A 38 18.09 -16.52 16.74
CA GLU A 38 17.56 -15.17 16.83
C GLU A 38 17.38 -14.62 15.43
N VAL A 39 16.12 -14.34 15.09
CA VAL A 39 15.71 -13.89 13.77
C VAL A 39 16.24 -12.47 13.53
N PRO A 40 16.93 -12.15 12.42
CA PRO A 40 17.35 -10.78 12.11
C PRO A 40 16.17 -9.80 12.11
N ALA A 41 16.32 -8.61 12.68
CA ALA A 41 15.19 -7.68 12.78
C ALA A 41 14.57 -7.32 11.41
N GLY A 42 15.41 -7.19 10.39
CA GLY A 42 14.99 -6.86 9.02
C GLY A 42 14.15 -7.94 8.34
N SER A 43 14.24 -9.21 8.74
CA SER A 43 13.44 -10.28 8.11
C SER A 43 11.96 -10.24 8.51
N ILE A 44 11.56 -9.37 9.44
CA ILE A 44 10.13 -9.18 9.75
C ILE A 44 9.34 -8.68 8.53
N VAL A 45 9.98 -7.96 7.59
CA VAL A 45 9.35 -7.46 6.37
C VAL A 45 8.94 -8.60 5.43
N THR A 46 9.50 -9.81 5.58
CA THR A 46 9.09 -10.99 4.81
C THR A 46 7.60 -11.31 5.01
N PHE A 47 7.02 -10.99 6.17
CA PHE A 47 5.57 -11.13 6.38
C PHE A 47 4.74 -10.28 5.40
N ALA A 48 5.24 -9.13 4.94
CA ALA A 48 4.54 -8.32 3.95
C ALA A 48 4.52 -9.02 2.59
N GLY A 49 5.64 -9.66 2.20
CA GLY A 49 5.71 -10.49 1.00
C GLY A 49 4.74 -11.67 1.05
N ILE A 50 4.64 -12.35 2.20
CA ILE A 50 3.66 -13.42 2.41
C ILE A 50 2.22 -12.90 2.25
N GLY A 51 1.89 -11.76 2.88
CA GLY A 51 0.59 -11.12 2.75
C GLY A 51 0.25 -10.75 1.31
N MET A 52 1.22 -10.21 0.57
CA MET A 52 1.07 -9.86 -0.84
C MET A 52 0.85 -11.09 -1.72
N ILE A 53 1.64 -12.16 -1.55
CA ILE A 53 1.48 -13.42 -2.30
C ILE A 53 0.08 -14.00 -2.05
N PHE A 54 -0.36 -14.01 -0.79
CA PHE A 54 -1.68 -14.50 -0.42
C PHE A 54 -2.78 -13.65 -1.06
N CYS A 55 -2.66 -12.32 -1.01
CA CYS A 55 -3.60 -11.41 -1.67
C CYS A 55 -3.69 -11.63 -3.18
N VAL A 56 -2.55 -11.66 -3.88
CA VAL A 56 -2.51 -11.85 -5.34
C VAL A 56 -3.11 -13.21 -5.71
N THR A 57 -2.79 -14.26 -4.96
CA THR A 57 -3.34 -15.59 -5.19
C THR A 57 -4.87 -15.59 -5.04
N ILE A 58 -5.40 -14.99 -3.97
CA ILE A 58 -6.85 -14.85 -3.78
C ILE A 58 -7.48 -14.03 -4.91
N TYR A 59 -6.85 -12.92 -5.28
CA TYR A 59 -7.35 -12.04 -6.32
C TYR A 59 -7.45 -12.76 -7.67
N ASP A 60 -6.36 -13.37 -8.14
CA ASP A 60 -6.30 -13.97 -9.47
C ASP A 60 -7.04 -15.31 -9.56
N LYS A 61 -7.01 -16.13 -8.50
CA LYS A 61 -7.59 -17.49 -8.53
C LYS A 61 -9.03 -17.55 -8.06
N LEU A 62 -9.45 -16.68 -7.14
CA LEU A 62 -10.80 -16.72 -6.57
C LEU A 62 -11.64 -15.55 -7.06
N LEU A 63 -11.16 -14.31 -6.87
CA LEU A 63 -11.97 -13.13 -7.17
C LEU A 63 -12.17 -12.94 -8.67
N VAL A 64 -11.11 -12.95 -9.49
CA VAL A 64 -11.24 -12.71 -10.95
C VAL A 64 -12.19 -13.72 -11.62
N PRO A 65 -12.08 -15.05 -11.41
CA PRO A 65 -13.00 -16.00 -12.04
C PRO A 65 -14.44 -15.86 -11.53
N MET A 66 -14.63 -15.61 -10.23
CA MET A 66 -15.96 -15.41 -9.64
C MET A 66 -16.62 -14.14 -10.20
N LEU A 67 -15.89 -13.04 -10.25
CA LEU A 67 -16.41 -11.75 -10.70
C LEU A 67 -16.68 -11.74 -12.21
N ARG A 68 -15.88 -12.47 -13.02
CA ARG A 68 -16.18 -12.71 -14.45
C ARG A 68 -17.51 -13.43 -14.63
N LYS A 69 -17.81 -14.43 -13.78
CA LYS A 69 -19.09 -15.17 -13.82
C LYS A 69 -20.29 -14.32 -13.40
N LEU A 70 -20.11 -13.44 -12.40
CA LEU A 70 -21.21 -12.65 -11.83
C LEU A 70 -21.48 -11.33 -12.58
N MET A 71 -20.44 -10.62 -13.03
CA MET A 71 -20.57 -9.27 -13.59
C MET A 71 -20.33 -9.18 -15.11
N GLY A 72 -19.95 -10.28 -15.77
CA GLY A 72 -19.76 -10.31 -17.23
C GLY A 72 -18.65 -9.40 -17.77
N ASN A 73 -17.87 -8.76 -16.90
CA ASN A 73 -16.75 -7.89 -17.25
C ASN A 73 -15.42 -8.62 -17.06
N GLU A 74 -14.45 -8.43 -17.97
CA GLU A 74 -13.16 -9.16 -17.97
C GLU A 74 -12.34 -9.00 -16.67
N ARG A 75 -12.54 -7.89 -15.93
CA ARG A 75 -11.76 -7.54 -14.72
C ARG A 75 -12.53 -7.67 -13.40
N GLY A 76 -13.85 -7.84 -13.42
CA GLY A 76 -14.65 -8.00 -12.20
C GLY A 76 -14.89 -6.72 -11.40
N ILE A 77 -13.89 -6.21 -10.66
CA ILE A 77 -13.97 -4.93 -9.92
C ILE A 77 -13.19 -3.82 -10.65
N SER A 78 -13.55 -2.55 -10.42
CA SER A 78 -12.80 -1.44 -11.02
C SER A 78 -11.42 -1.27 -10.37
N ILE A 79 -10.44 -0.76 -11.12
CA ILE A 79 -9.09 -0.54 -10.59
C ILE A 79 -9.12 0.40 -9.37
N LEU A 80 -9.99 1.42 -9.37
CA LEU A 80 -10.09 2.38 -8.27
C LEU A 80 -10.75 1.76 -7.04
N GLN A 81 -11.71 0.85 -7.21
CA GLN A 81 -12.26 0.07 -6.10
C GLN A 81 -11.18 -0.82 -5.48
N ARG A 82 -10.38 -1.52 -6.31
CA ARG A 82 -9.26 -2.33 -5.85
C ARG A 82 -8.26 -1.49 -5.04
N ILE A 83 -7.87 -0.32 -5.54
CA ILE A 83 -7.00 0.62 -4.84
C ILE A 83 -7.63 1.04 -3.50
N GLY A 84 -8.91 1.43 -3.51
CA GLY A 84 -9.63 1.84 -2.29
C GLY A 84 -9.69 0.74 -1.23
N ILE A 85 -9.91 -0.52 -1.61
CA ILE A 85 -9.89 -1.65 -0.68
C ILE A 85 -8.49 -1.80 -0.07
N GLY A 86 -7.42 -1.70 -0.87
CA GLY A 86 -6.05 -1.71 -0.33
C GLY A 86 -5.77 -0.56 0.63
N MET A 87 -6.31 0.64 0.37
CA MET A 87 -6.23 1.77 1.30
C MET A 87 -7.01 1.53 2.61
N CYS A 88 -8.10 0.76 2.60
CA CYS A 88 -8.74 0.33 3.85
C CYS A 88 -7.79 -0.53 4.70
N PHE A 89 -7.01 -1.42 4.07
CA PHE A 89 -6.03 -2.24 4.79
C PHE A 89 -4.93 -1.40 5.43
N SER A 90 -4.51 -0.27 4.84
CA SER A 90 -3.53 0.61 5.49
C SER A 90 -4.10 1.28 6.74
N VAL A 91 -5.39 1.65 6.75
CA VAL A 91 -6.07 2.15 7.95
C VAL A 91 -6.05 1.10 9.06
N ILE A 92 -6.50 -0.12 8.75
CA ILE A 92 -6.54 -1.22 9.72
C ILE A 92 -5.12 -1.52 10.23
N THR A 93 -4.12 -1.52 9.34
CA THR A 93 -2.71 -1.69 9.69
C THR A 93 -2.25 -0.68 10.72
N MET A 94 -2.52 0.62 10.52
CA MET A 94 -2.08 1.67 11.45
C MET A 94 -2.80 1.55 12.81
N ILE A 95 -4.07 1.16 12.82
CA ILE A 95 -4.80 0.87 14.08
C ILE A 95 -4.14 -0.30 14.82
N VAL A 96 -3.88 -1.42 14.13
CA VAL A 96 -3.23 -2.59 14.73
C VAL A 96 -1.82 -2.22 15.22
N ALA A 97 -1.05 -1.47 14.44
CA ALA A 97 0.28 -1.02 14.81
C ALA A 97 0.24 -0.13 16.08
N ALA A 98 -0.72 0.78 16.18
CA ALA A 98 -0.90 1.62 17.37
C ALA A 98 -1.23 0.79 18.62
N LEU A 99 -2.11 -0.21 18.49
CA LEU A 99 -2.48 -1.11 19.60
C LEU A 99 -1.31 -2.00 20.03
N VAL A 100 -0.57 -2.55 19.07
CA VAL A 100 0.62 -3.38 19.34
C VAL A 100 1.72 -2.54 20.00
N GLU A 101 1.94 -1.32 19.54
CA GLU A 101 2.93 -0.44 20.15
C GLU A 101 2.52 0.00 21.56
N ARG A 102 1.23 0.28 21.77
CA ARG A 102 0.71 0.57 23.12
C ARG A 102 0.96 -0.58 24.08
N ARG A 103 0.67 -1.82 23.66
CA ARG A 103 0.97 -3.04 24.42
C ARG A 103 2.46 -3.18 24.74
N ARG A 104 3.33 -2.87 23.77
CA ARG A 104 4.79 -2.93 23.94
C ARG A 104 5.29 -1.92 24.96
N LEU A 105 4.76 -0.69 24.93
CA LEU A 105 5.09 0.36 25.90
C LEU A 105 4.60 0.01 27.30
N GLU A 106 3.39 -0.53 27.45
CA GLU A 106 2.87 -0.99 28.75
C GLU A 106 3.74 -2.11 29.35
N ALA A 107 4.17 -3.06 28.52
CA ALA A 107 5.10 -4.12 28.95
C ALA A 107 6.46 -3.55 29.38
N PHE A 108 6.90 -2.45 28.75
CA PHE A 108 8.13 -1.74 29.11
C PHE A 108 8.01 -1.03 30.46
N GLU A 109 6.91 -0.31 30.68
CA GLU A 109 6.63 0.38 31.95
C GLU A 109 6.53 -0.59 33.12
N MET A 110 5.89 -1.75 32.94
CA MET A 110 5.70 -2.73 34.02
C MET A 110 6.98 -3.49 34.41
N ASN A 111 7.83 -3.84 33.45
CA ASN A 111 8.99 -4.72 33.68
C ASN A 111 10.33 -3.97 33.75
N GLY A 112 10.29 -2.64 33.55
CA GLY A 112 11.46 -1.77 33.56
C GLY A 112 12.40 -1.92 32.36
N PRO A 113 13.44 -1.07 32.26
CA PRO A 113 14.26 -0.93 31.06
C PRO A 113 15.03 -2.19 30.63
N LEU A 114 15.39 -3.05 31.59
CA LEU A 114 16.23 -4.23 31.36
C LEU A 114 15.46 -5.43 30.80
N LYS A 115 14.17 -5.57 31.10
CA LYS A 115 13.35 -6.75 30.72
C LYS A 115 12.11 -6.40 29.90
N GLY A 116 11.69 -5.13 29.90
CA GLY A 116 10.46 -4.66 29.28
C GLY A 116 10.33 -4.93 27.79
N SER A 117 11.27 -4.43 27.00
CA SER A 117 11.19 -4.55 25.53
C SER A 117 11.36 -6.01 25.06
N LEU A 118 12.14 -6.82 25.79
CA LEU A 118 12.36 -8.24 25.52
C LEU A 118 11.25 -9.15 26.06
N SER A 119 10.28 -8.61 26.81
CA SER A 119 9.15 -9.41 27.31
C SER A 119 8.18 -9.78 26.18
N MET A 120 8.13 -8.97 25.12
CA MET A 120 7.21 -9.16 24.00
C MET A 120 7.91 -9.78 22.79
N SER A 121 7.33 -10.85 22.25
CA SER A 121 7.82 -11.48 21.02
C SER A 121 7.65 -10.55 19.82
N ALA A 122 8.66 -10.48 18.95
CA ALA A 122 8.61 -9.74 17.68
C ALA A 122 7.49 -10.23 16.74
N LEU A 123 6.96 -11.45 16.94
CA LEU A 123 5.82 -11.97 16.18
C LEU A 123 4.53 -11.16 16.39
N TRP A 124 4.42 -10.38 17.46
CA TRP A 124 3.32 -9.42 17.61
C TRP A 124 3.31 -8.34 16.53
N LEU A 125 4.41 -8.14 15.80
CA LEU A 125 4.44 -7.25 14.64
C LEU A 125 3.89 -7.89 13.35
N ALA A 126 3.75 -9.22 13.33
CA ALA A 126 3.31 -9.94 12.13
C ALA A 126 1.90 -9.54 11.65
N PRO A 127 0.88 -9.32 12.53
CA PRO A 127 -0.47 -8.97 12.08
C PRO A 127 -0.51 -7.69 11.22
N GLN A 128 0.11 -6.59 11.67
CA GLN A 128 0.12 -5.36 10.88
C GLN A 128 0.95 -5.51 9.59
N ILE A 129 2.06 -6.24 9.63
CA ILE A 129 2.92 -6.41 8.44
C ILE A 129 2.24 -7.32 7.39
N LEU A 130 1.50 -8.33 7.82
CA LEU A 130 0.66 -9.15 6.93
C LEU A 130 -0.48 -8.33 6.31
N LEU A 131 -1.15 -7.51 7.12
CA LEU A 131 -2.27 -6.66 6.67
C LEU A 131 -1.83 -5.63 5.63
N ILE A 132 -0.70 -4.94 5.85
CA ILE A 132 -0.19 -3.97 4.87
C ILE A 132 0.27 -4.68 3.60
N GLY A 133 0.94 -5.83 3.70
CA GLY A 133 1.34 -6.61 2.52
C GLY A 133 0.14 -7.10 1.71
N PHE A 134 -0.94 -7.50 2.38
CA PHE A 134 -2.20 -7.81 1.72
C PHE A 134 -2.79 -6.56 1.02
N GLY A 135 -2.79 -5.42 1.70
CA GLY A 135 -3.17 -4.12 1.15
C GLY A 135 -2.36 -3.73 -0.08
N ASP A 136 -1.05 -3.96 -0.07
CA ASP A 136 -0.13 -3.68 -1.19
C ASP A 136 -0.49 -4.49 -2.44
N GLY A 137 -0.85 -5.76 -2.28
CA GLY A 137 -1.32 -6.62 -3.37
C GLY A 137 -2.58 -6.09 -4.09
N LEU A 138 -3.38 -5.27 -3.41
CA LEU A 138 -4.53 -4.58 -3.99
C LEU A 138 -4.17 -3.17 -4.49
N ALA A 139 -3.61 -2.34 -3.61
CA ALA A 139 -3.36 -0.93 -3.88
C ALA A 139 -2.18 -0.68 -4.81
N LEU A 140 -0.99 -1.24 -4.53
CA LEU A 140 0.19 -0.97 -5.35
C LEU A 140 0.05 -1.60 -6.74
N VAL A 141 -0.44 -2.84 -6.81
CA VAL A 141 -0.69 -3.50 -8.10
C VAL A 141 -1.77 -2.75 -8.89
N GLY A 142 -2.86 -2.34 -8.23
CA GLY A 142 -3.90 -1.51 -8.87
C GLY A 142 -3.38 -0.14 -9.32
N LEU A 143 -2.49 0.48 -8.56
CA LEU A 143 -1.91 1.78 -8.87
C LEU A 143 -0.95 1.70 -10.06
N GLN A 144 -0.13 0.64 -10.11
CA GLN A 144 0.74 0.35 -11.25
C GLN A 144 -0.10 0.12 -12.52
N GLU A 145 -1.15 -0.69 -12.44
CA GLU A 145 -2.08 -0.93 -13.56
C GLU A 145 -2.77 0.37 -13.99
N TYR A 146 -3.25 1.18 -13.05
CA TYR A 146 -3.91 2.46 -13.32
C TYR A 146 -2.98 3.42 -14.08
N PHE A 147 -1.76 3.68 -13.57
CA PHE A 147 -0.88 4.64 -14.23
C PHE A 147 -0.38 4.15 -15.58
N TYR A 148 -0.21 2.84 -15.75
CA TYR A 148 0.13 2.23 -17.02
C TYR A 148 -0.99 2.38 -18.06
N ASP A 149 -2.24 2.12 -17.67
CA ASP A 149 -3.41 2.14 -18.57
C ASP A 149 -3.90 3.56 -18.90
N GLN A 150 -3.59 4.57 -18.07
CA GLN A 150 -4.09 5.94 -18.29
C GLN A 150 -3.19 6.78 -19.22
N VAL A 151 -1.93 6.39 -19.43
CA VAL A 151 -1.01 7.06 -20.36
C VAL A 151 -1.15 6.52 -21.79
N PRO A 152 -0.79 7.30 -22.84
CA PRO A 152 -0.71 6.79 -24.20
C PRO A 152 0.30 5.63 -24.32
N ASP A 153 0.11 4.75 -25.30
CA ASP A 153 1.00 3.59 -25.51
C ASP A 153 2.46 3.96 -25.73
N SER A 154 2.71 5.08 -26.42
CA SER A 154 4.06 5.64 -26.64
C SER A 154 4.73 6.19 -25.38
N MET A 155 4.00 6.31 -24.26
CA MET A 155 4.46 6.89 -23.00
C MET A 155 4.29 5.94 -21.80
N ARG A 156 4.17 4.64 -22.02
CA ARG A 156 4.00 3.64 -20.93
C ARG A 156 5.07 3.72 -19.84
N SER A 157 6.32 4.05 -20.20
CA SER A 157 7.39 4.30 -19.24
C SER A 157 7.09 5.45 -18.27
N LEU A 158 6.40 6.50 -18.71
CA LEU A 158 5.97 7.61 -17.86
C LEU A 158 4.92 7.15 -16.83
N GLY A 159 4.03 6.23 -17.19
CA GLY A 159 3.08 5.63 -16.25
C GLY A 159 3.78 4.91 -15.10
N ILE A 160 4.80 4.11 -15.41
CA ILE A 160 5.63 3.44 -14.40
C ILE A 160 6.44 4.44 -13.57
N ALA A 161 6.98 5.49 -14.18
CA ALA A 161 7.68 6.55 -13.47
C ALA A 161 6.75 7.29 -12.48
N LEU A 162 5.50 7.55 -12.86
CA LEU A 162 4.49 8.16 -11.98
C LEU A 162 4.12 7.24 -10.82
N TYR A 163 4.05 5.93 -11.03
CA TYR A 163 3.87 4.95 -9.96
C TYR A 163 5.03 4.99 -8.95
N PHE A 164 6.28 4.90 -9.41
CA PHE A 164 7.44 4.97 -8.52
C PHE A 164 7.57 6.33 -7.81
N SER A 165 7.16 7.42 -8.47
CA SER A 165 7.19 8.74 -7.85
C SER A 165 6.21 8.85 -6.68
N VAL A 166 5.09 8.10 -6.65
CA VAL A 166 4.22 8.03 -5.46
C VAL A 166 5.01 7.49 -4.27
N ILE A 167 5.75 6.39 -4.45
CA ILE A 167 6.53 5.75 -3.36
C ILE A 167 7.63 6.69 -2.87
N GLY A 168 8.36 7.33 -3.79
CA GLY A 168 9.39 8.30 -3.47
C GLY A 168 8.82 9.53 -2.74
N ALA A 169 7.79 10.15 -3.31
CA ALA A 169 7.15 11.32 -2.73
C ALA A 169 6.55 11.02 -1.35
N ALA A 170 5.89 9.88 -1.19
CA ALA A 170 5.34 9.46 0.10
C ALA A 170 6.43 9.28 1.16
N SER A 171 7.63 8.81 0.79
CA SER A 171 8.76 8.72 1.72
C SER A 171 9.26 10.10 2.16
N PHE A 172 9.35 11.07 1.24
CA PHE A 172 9.67 12.46 1.60
C PHE A 172 8.61 13.09 2.49
N VAL A 173 7.32 12.92 2.14
CA VAL A 173 6.20 13.43 2.94
C VAL A 173 6.16 12.77 4.31
N SER A 174 6.46 11.46 4.40
CA SER A 174 6.59 10.75 5.69
C SER A 174 7.66 11.39 6.57
N SER A 175 8.85 11.66 6.01
CA SER A 175 9.93 12.31 6.76
C SER A 175 9.56 13.71 7.21
N LEU A 176 8.95 14.51 6.32
CA LEU A 176 8.44 15.85 6.67
C LEU A 176 7.37 15.79 7.76
N LEU A 177 6.46 14.82 7.68
CA LEU A 177 5.42 14.62 8.68
C LEU A 177 6.03 14.30 10.04
N ILE A 178 7.02 13.41 10.10
CA ILE A 178 7.76 13.11 11.33
C ILE A 178 8.41 14.38 11.89
N THR A 179 9.11 15.18 11.06
CA THR A 179 9.72 16.45 11.50
C THR A 179 8.69 17.45 12.02
N ILE A 180 7.55 17.61 11.35
CA ILE A 180 6.49 18.52 11.77
C ILE A 180 5.90 18.06 13.11
N VAL A 181 5.60 16.77 13.23
CA VAL A 181 5.05 16.19 14.45
C VAL A 181 6.03 16.33 15.61
N ASP A 182 7.32 16.04 15.39
CA ASP A 182 8.37 16.25 16.40
C ASP A 182 8.44 17.72 16.85
N HIS A 183 8.43 18.66 15.89
CA HIS A 183 8.48 20.09 16.18
C HIS A 183 7.25 20.62 16.91
N VAL A 184 6.06 20.14 16.56
CA VAL A 184 4.80 20.57 17.19
C VAL A 184 4.66 19.95 18.57
N THR A 185 4.97 18.66 18.71
CA THR A 185 4.83 17.94 19.98
C THR A 185 5.83 18.42 21.01
N SER A 186 7.10 18.66 20.64
CA SER A 186 8.13 19.20 21.55
C SER A 186 7.83 20.60 22.13
N LYS A 187 6.96 21.40 21.47
CA LYS A 187 6.56 22.72 21.96
C LYS A 187 5.42 22.69 22.97
N ILE A 188 4.55 21.68 22.89
CA ILE A 188 3.31 21.60 23.67
C ILE A 188 3.42 20.54 24.77
N TRP A 189 4.12 19.45 24.48
CA TRP A 189 4.26 18.24 25.29
C TRP A 189 5.69 17.70 25.21
N GLU A 190 5.92 16.50 25.77
CA GLU A 190 7.12 15.73 25.43
C GLU A 190 7.07 15.31 23.95
N SER A 191 8.22 15.40 23.27
CA SER A 191 8.32 14.97 21.87
C SER A 191 7.89 13.51 21.71
N TRP A 192 7.14 13.23 20.65
CA TRP A 192 6.79 11.85 20.29
C TRP A 192 8.01 11.03 19.84
N PHE A 193 9.11 11.66 19.46
CA PHE A 193 10.31 11.00 18.96
C PHE A 193 11.48 11.23 19.92
N GLY A 194 11.64 10.29 20.85
CA GLY A 194 12.74 10.29 21.84
C GLY A 194 14.07 9.83 21.26
N LYS A 195 15.11 9.82 22.11
CA LYS A 195 16.45 9.30 21.75
C LYS A 195 16.42 7.82 21.35
N ASP A 196 15.52 7.06 21.98
CA ASP A 196 15.32 5.64 21.75
C ASP A 196 13.84 5.35 21.47
N LEU A 197 13.56 4.19 20.88
CA LEU A 197 12.18 3.82 20.55
C LEU A 197 11.33 3.56 21.81
N ASN A 198 11.96 3.17 22.93
CA ASN A 198 11.28 3.03 24.22
C ASN A 198 10.82 4.37 24.83
N SER A 199 11.49 5.47 24.52
CA SER A 199 11.09 6.82 24.95
C SER A 199 10.26 7.56 23.91
N SER A 200 9.91 6.90 22.80
CA SER A 200 9.10 7.46 21.73
C SER A 200 7.63 7.08 21.88
N ARG A 201 6.72 8.01 21.58
CA ARG A 201 5.27 7.78 21.51
C ARG A 201 4.82 7.41 20.10
N LEU A 202 5.39 6.31 19.62
CA LEU A 202 5.09 5.77 18.30
C LEU A 202 3.64 5.27 18.20
N ASP A 203 3.02 4.91 19.33
CA ASP A 203 1.59 4.61 19.45
C ASP A 203 0.73 5.82 19.00
N GLN A 204 1.08 7.01 19.45
CA GLN A 204 0.39 8.26 19.09
C GLN A 204 0.61 8.63 17.63
N PHE A 205 1.83 8.43 17.11
CA PHE A 205 2.12 8.64 15.69
C PHE A 205 1.30 7.69 14.78
N TYR A 206 1.17 6.42 15.16
CA TYR A 206 0.32 5.49 14.41
C TYR A 206 -1.17 5.83 14.48
N TRP A 207 -1.68 6.33 15.61
CA TRP A 207 -3.05 6.86 15.69
C TRP A 207 -3.26 8.08 14.79
N LEU A 208 -2.28 8.98 14.71
CA LEU A 208 -2.31 10.12 13.78
C LEU A 208 -2.40 9.63 12.33
N LEU A 209 -1.55 8.66 11.94
CA LEU A 209 -1.57 8.07 10.60
C LEU A 209 -2.89 7.36 10.31
N ALA A 210 -3.45 6.62 11.26
CA ALA A 210 -4.75 5.97 11.13
C ALA A 210 -5.87 7.00 10.86
N THR A 211 -5.86 8.12 11.60
CA THR A 211 -6.84 9.20 11.42
C THR A 211 -6.69 9.87 10.06
N MET A 212 -5.46 10.24 9.70
CA MET A 212 -5.14 10.90 8.42
C MET A 212 -5.52 10.01 7.22
N THR A 213 -5.17 8.73 7.27
CA THR A 213 -5.50 7.77 6.21
C THR A 213 -7.00 7.49 6.13
N THR A 214 -7.70 7.46 7.26
CA THR A 214 -9.17 7.31 7.28
C THR A 214 -9.86 8.49 6.59
N LEU A 215 -9.48 9.72 6.91
CA LEU A 215 -10.01 10.92 6.27
C LEU A 215 -9.71 10.93 4.76
N ASN A 216 -8.48 10.57 4.40
CA ASN A 216 -8.06 10.46 3.01
C ASN A 216 -8.84 9.37 2.25
N LEU A 217 -9.11 8.22 2.89
CA LEU A 217 -9.91 7.14 2.29
C LEU A 217 -11.33 7.62 1.98
N PHE A 218 -11.98 8.35 2.89
CA PHE A 218 -13.31 8.93 2.61
C PHE A 218 -13.27 9.90 1.44
N ALA A 219 -12.27 10.79 1.38
CA ALA A 219 -12.09 11.72 0.28
C ALA A 219 -11.82 10.99 -1.05
N PHE A 220 -10.98 9.94 -1.04
CA PHE A 220 -10.70 9.10 -2.18
C PHE A 220 -11.97 8.40 -2.68
N VAL A 221 -12.77 7.79 -1.80
CA VAL A 221 -14.02 7.12 -2.19
C VAL A 221 -15.01 8.11 -2.81
N PHE A 222 -15.15 9.30 -2.22
CA PHE A 222 -15.99 10.35 -2.78
C PHE A 222 -15.54 10.77 -4.19
N TYR A 223 -14.23 10.94 -4.38
CA TYR A 223 -13.65 11.28 -5.68
C TYR A 223 -13.80 10.15 -6.69
N ALA A 224 -13.49 8.91 -6.30
CA ALA A 224 -13.54 7.72 -7.15
C ALA A 224 -14.96 7.45 -7.68
N ARG A 225 -16.00 7.74 -6.89
CA ARG A 225 -17.41 7.64 -7.34
C ARG A 225 -17.74 8.57 -8.52
N LYS A 226 -17.06 9.70 -8.63
CA LYS A 226 -17.25 10.69 -9.70
C LYS A 226 -16.23 10.53 -10.84
N TYR A 227 -15.27 9.61 -10.70
CA TYR A 227 -14.18 9.45 -11.65
C TYR A 227 -14.64 8.65 -12.88
N SER A 228 -14.52 9.25 -14.06
CA SER A 228 -14.72 8.55 -15.33
C SER A 228 -13.39 8.03 -15.87
N TYR A 229 -13.33 6.75 -16.23
CA TYR A 229 -12.15 6.19 -16.88
C TYR A 229 -12.02 6.71 -18.30
N LYS A 230 -10.78 6.88 -18.77
CA LYS A 230 -10.53 7.10 -20.19
C LYS A 230 -11.05 5.88 -20.97
N ASN A 231 -12.10 6.07 -21.76
CA ASN A 231 -12.54 5.06 -22.73
C ASN A 231 -11.45 4.93 -23.79
N VAL A 232 -10.64 3.87 -23.70
CA VAL A 232 -9.82 3.46 -24.85
C VAL A 232 -10.80 2.89 -25.86
N GLN A 233 -11.16 3.69 -26.87
CA GLN A 233 -11.94 3.23 -28.01
C GLN A 233 -11.25 2.01 -28.62
N LYS A 234 -11.79 0.80 -28.37
CA LYS A 234 -11.64 -0.35 -29.28
C LYS A 234 -12.49 -0.09 -30.54
N VAL A 235 -12.23 1.00 -31.24
CA VAL A 235 -12.79 1.34 -32.55
C VAL A 235 -11.61 1.95 -33.27
N SER A 236 -10.81 1.22 -34.04
CA SER A 236 -11.15 0.91 -35.45
C SER A 236 -10.10 -0.02 -36.11
N MET A 237 -9.85 -1.22 -35.58
CA MET A 237 -9.08 -2.26 -36.31
C MET A 237 -9.96 -3.24 -37.09
N VAL A 238 -11.27 -3.27 -36.83
CA VAL A 238 -12.21 -4.16 -37.55
C VAL A 238 -12.66 -3.56 -38.91
N ASN A 239 -12.65 -2.23 -39.06
CA ASN A 239 -13.06 -1.59 -40.31
C ASN A 239 -11.97 -1.53 -41.38
N HIS A 240 -10.69 -1.80 -41.04
CA HIS A 240 -9.60 -1.73 -42.03
C HIS A 240 -9.38 -3.05 -42.79
N TYR A 241 -9.93 -4.18 -42.29
CA TYR A 241 -9.85 -5.47 -42.99
C TYR A 241 -11.05 -5.76 -43.92
N LYS A 242 -12.14 -4.98 -43.82
CA LYS A 242 -13.36 -5.21 -44.62
C LYS A 242 -13.49 -4.34 -45.88
N GLY A 243 -12.51 -3.47 -46.16
CA GLY A 243 -12.56 -2.51 -47.28
C GLY A 243 -11.53 -2.74 -48.39
N LYS A 244 -10.93 -3.94 -48.49
CA LYS A 244 -9.85 -4.22 -49.46
C LYS A 244 -10.01 -5.55 -50.23
N SER A 245 -11.23 -6.05 -50.38
CA SER A 245 -11.58 -7.16 -51.28
C SER A 245 -12.76 -6.72 -52.14
N ASP A 246 -12.70 -6.98 -53.44
CA ASP A 246 -13.53 -6.50 -54.57
C ASP A 246 -13.18 -5.08 -55.05
N ASP A 247 -12.82 -4.81 -56.31
CA ASP A 247 -12.78 -5.60 -57.54
C ASP A 247 -11.80 -4.88 -58.49
N GLY A 248 -10.63 -5.49 -58.72
CA GLY A 248 -9.62 -5.02 -59.66
C GLY A 248 -9.54 -6.01 -60.81
N ARG A 249 -10.31 -5.73 -61.87
CA ARG A 249 -10.30 -6.44 -63.15
C ARG A 249 -8.87 -6.74 -63.61
N VAL A 250 -8.60 -8.02 -63.89
CA VAL A 250 -7.43 -8.45 -64.65
C VAL A 250 -7.89 -8.71 -66.08
N GLU A 251 -7.48 -7.83 -66.98
CA GLU A 251 -7.45 -8.12 -68.42
C GLU A 251 -6.57 -9.34 -68.66
N THR A 252 -7.10 -10.34 -69.36
CA THR A 252 -6.27 -11.37 -70.00
C THR A 252 -6.45 -11.24 -71.50
N VAL A 253 -5.33 -11.08 -72.17
CA VAL A 253 -5.14 -11.02 -73.61
C VAL A 253 -5.26 -12.44 -74.18
N ILE A 254 -5.81 -12.51 -75.40
CA ILE A 254 -6.11 -13.64 -76.29
C ILE A 254 -7.47 -14.32 -76.05
#